data_AF-A0A9W9YPV9-F1
#
_entry.id   AF-A0A9W9YPV9-F1
#
_cell.length_a   1.000
_cell.length_b   1.000
_cell.length_c   1.000
_cell.angle_alpha   90.00
_cell.angle_beta   90.00
_cell.angle_gamma   90.00
#
_symmetry.space_group_name_H-M   'P 1'
#
loop_
_entity.id
_entity.type
_entity.pdbx_description
1 polymer ?
#
loop_
_entity_poly.entity_id
_entity_poly.type
_entity_poly.pdbx_seq_one_letter_code
_entity_poly.pdbx_strand_id
1 'polypeptide(L)'
;MDKKTAMEQEKKSQPATLWNKFLLFMTSPTDPSNLAVLRIVFGLLMILDIPQERSMLFIDAHFNAETCHFPLFNFIQPLSVDWMYVVYLVMFLGACGIFLGFMFRLSCLSFMVTYWYVFLLEKARWNNHSYLYGLISILLLMSDANRYWSVDGILNPEIKNSHVPKWNYVVLRFQVFLVYFYAGLKKLDMDWVTGYSMSGLSREWVFDPFRIFLDDKTIDLFLVHIGGLFFDLSEGFLLIFDKTRPIGILFGAMFHGMNSQMFHIGMFSYTMLATLLLFCAYNWPKKLLSRMPNFINKILPSQDEPQASLHCVYPESVKETSNGSDQNGKTIPSKKCRTPTAKHKAVVFIALVYIGSQLFLPYSHFVTKGYNSWTQGLYGYSWDMMIHSWSTQHVRVKVVDQVSGEVTYIRPSAWLREQRQSRWNSHPDMIKQYMTCMADKLKAHTDLNITEPAIYLDVWRSMNKRFQQRMVDPNVDMVTAPWSPFNEQYNSSARALSWYIS
;
A
#
# COMPACT_ATOMS: atom_id res chain seq x y z
N MET A 1 -13.71 37.11 -51.51
CA MET A 1 -12.89 36.86 -50.31
C MET A 1 -13.86 36.41 -49.23
N ASP A 2 -14.02 35.10 -49.08
CA ASP A 2 -15.23 34.49 -48.51
C ASP A 2 -15.27 34.52 -46.98
N LYS A 3 -16.42 34.95 -46.44
CA LYS A 3 -16.77 34.85 -45.01
C LYS A 3 -16.70 33.41 -44.47
N LYS A 4 -16.77 32.39 -45.35
CA LYS A 4 -16.56 30.97 -44.99
C LYS A 4 -15.13 30.68 -44.55
N THR A 5 -14.13 31.29 -45.20
CA THR A 5 -12.71 31.07 -44.86
C THR A 5 -12.34 31.75 -43.55
N ALA A 6 -12.98 32.89 -43.24
CA ALA A 6 -12.85 33.58 -41.96
C ALA A 6 -13.48 32.77 -40.81
N MET A 7 -14.70 32.22 -40.98
CA MET A 7 -15.33 31.35 -39.97
C MET A 7 -14.58 30.03 -39.75
N GLU A 8 -13.92 29.47 -40.77
CA GLU A 8 -13.08 28.27 -40.61
C GLU A 8 -11.74 28.55 -39.92
N GLN A 9 -11.18 29.75 -40.10
CA GLN A 9 -10.01 30.20 -39.34
C GLN A 9 -10.36 30.55 -37.88
N GLU A 10 -11.55 31.10 -37.64
CA GLU A 10 -12.01 31.47 -36.28
C GLU A 10 -12.36 30.24 -35.42
N LYS A 11 -12.77 29.13 -36.04
CA LYS A 11 -12.98 27.84 -35.34
C LYS A 11 -11.68 27.16 -34.89
N LYS A 12 -10.52 27.59 -35.40
CA LYS A 12 -9.19 27.06 -35.03
C LYS A 12 -8.52 27.77 -33.85
N SER A 13 -9.11 28.84 -33.30
CA SER A 13 -8.53 29.58 -32.16
C SER A 13 -9.45 29.65 -30.94
N GLN A 14 -10.26 28.62 -30.66
CA GLN A 14 -10.85 28.52 -29.34
C GLN A 14 -9.74 28.24 -28.30
N PRO A 15 -9.61 29.03 -27.22
CA PRO A 15 -8.64 28.75 -26.19
C PRO A 15 -8.91 27.35 -25.64
N ALA A 16 -7.90 26.47 -25.71
CA ALA A 16 -8.02 25.11 -25.21
C ALA A 16 -8.52 25.16 -23.77
N THR A 17 -9.68 24.56 -23.52
CA THR A 17 -10.27 24.46 -22.17
C THR A 17 -9.25 23.88 -21.20
N LEU A 18 -9.34 24.24 -19.91
CA LEU A 18 -8.45 23.71 -18.87
C LEU A 18 -8.42 22.17 -18.90
N TRP A 19 -9.58 21.55 -19.12
CA TRP A 19 -9.73 20.11 -19.31
C TRP A 19 -8.92 19.57 -20.51
N ASN A 20 -8.98 20.22 -21.67
CA ASN A 20 -8.21 19.78 -22.84
C ASN A 20 -6.69 19.92 -22.61
N LYS A 21 -6.24 20.99 -21.94
CA LYS A 21 -4.83 21.15 -21.56
C LYS A 21 -4.37 20.06 -20.60
N PHE A 22 -5.18 19.76 -19.58
CA PHE A 22 -4.89 18.69 -18.62
C PHE A 22 -4.87 17.31 -19.28
N LEU A 23 -5.85 17.01 -20.13
CA LEU A 23 -5.92 15.76 -20.89
C LEU A 23 -4.67 15.57 -21.76
N LEU A 24 -4.29 16.61 -22.54
CA LEU A 24 -3.08 16.58 -23.36
C LEU A 24 -1.82 16.37 -22.52
N PHE A 25 -1.71 17.02 -21.35
CA PHE A 25 -0.59 16.81 -20.43
C PHE A 25 -0.51 15.36 -19.95
N MET A 26 -1.62 14.79 -19.48
CA MET A 26 -1.69 13.41 -18.97
C MET A 26 -1.39 12.36 -20.06
N THR A 27 -1.72 12.65 -21.31
CA THR A 27 -1.50 11.75 -22.45
C THR A 27 -0.22 12.04 -23.24
N SER A 28 0.55 13.04 -22.84
CA SER A 28 1.80 13.41 -23.52
C SER A 28 2.84 12.28 -23.40
N PRO A 29 3.66 12.07 -24.46
CA PRO A 29 4.66 11.01 -24.47
C PRO A 29 5.78 11.29 -23.47
N THR A 30 6.23 10.22 -22.79
CA THR A 30 7.39 10.25 -21.89
C THR A 30 8.25 9.01 -22.08
N ASP A 31 9.53 9.10 -21.71
CA ASP A 31 10.47 7.97 -21.81
C ASP A 31 10.05 6.83 -20.86
N PRO A 32 10.03 5.57 -21.32
CA PRO A 32 9.56 4.43 -20.55
C PRO A 32 10.57 3.88 -19.53
N SER A 33 11.84 4.29 -19.59
CA SER A 33 12.92 3.56 -18.91
C SER A 33 12.84 3.64 -17.39
N ASN A 34 12.51 4.80 -16.80
CA ASN A 34 12.35 4.90 -15.34
C ASN A 34 11.16 4.06 -14.83
N LEU A 35 10.06 4.01 -15.58
CA LEU A 35 8.90 3.17 -15.24
C LEU A 35 9.25 1.68 -15.24
N ALA A 36 10.12 1.25 -16.17
CA ALA A 36 10.64 -0.11 -16.16
C ALA A 36 11.52 -0.40 -14.94
N VAL A 37 12.31 0.55 -14.45
CA VAL A 37 13.07 0.37 -13.20
C VAL A 37 12.12 0.14 -12.01
N LEU A 38 11.06 0.94 -11.89
CA LEU A 38 10.05 0.72 -10.85
C LEU A 38 9.47 -0.70 -10.94
N ARG A 39 9.06 -1.14 -12.14
CA ARG A 39 8.52 -2.49 -12.36
C ARG A 39 9.50 -3.57 -11.91
N ILE A 40 10.76 -3.48 -12.35
CA ILE A 40 11.81 -4.46 -12.04
C ILE A 40 12.03 -4.50 -10.53
N VAL A 41 12.28 -3.36 -9.89
CA VAL A 41 12.59 -3.34 -8.45
C VAL A 41 11.39 -3.76 -7.62
N PHE A 42 10.17 -3.31 -7.95
CA PHE A 42 8.95 -3.76 -7.27
C PHE A 42 8.75 -5.27 -7.41
N GLY A 43 8.86 -5.81 -8.64
CA GLY A 43 8.76 -7.25 -8.88
C GLY A 43 9.78 -8.05 -8.08
N LEU A 44 11.05 -7.60 -8.05
CA LEU A 44 12.10 -8.22 -7.26
C LEU A 44 11.78 -8.20 -5.76
N LEU A 45 11.33 -7.07 -5.22
CA LEU A 45 10.96 -6.96 -3.82
C LEU A 45 9.78 -7.87 -3.47
N MET A 46 8.80 -8.02 -4.36
CA MET A 46 7.67 -8.95 -4.14
C MET A 46 8.09 -10.42 -4.21
N ILE A 47 9.04 -10.77 -5.06
CA ILE A 47 9.65 -12.13 -5.08
C ILE A 47 10.28 -12.46 -3.72
N LEU A 48 10.83 -11.47 -3.02
CA LEU A 48 11.38 -11.65 -1.67
C LEU A 48 10.29 -11.59 -0.57
N ASP A 49 9.34 -10.67 -0.68
CA ASP A 49 8.25 -10.46 0.29
C ASP A 49 7.35 -11.70 0.42
N ILE A 50 7.02 -12.37 -0.69
CA ILE A 50 6.06 -13.48 -0.69
C ILE A 50 6.53 -14.67 0.18
N PRO A 51 7.74 -15.24 -0.01
CA PRO A 51 8.29 -16.28 0.86
C PRO A 51 8.37 -15.86 2.33
N GLN A 52 8.90 -14.66 2.58
CA GLN A 52 9.35 -14.26 3.92
C GLN A 52 8.26 -13.61 4.75
N GLU A 53 7.56 -12.61 4.21
CA GLU A 53 6.60 -11.79 4.94
C GLU A 53 5.15 -12.24 4.75
N ARG A 54 4.82 -12.83 3.59
CA ARG A 54 3.48 -13.37 3.30
C ARG A 54 3.30 -14.83 3.68
N SER A 55 4.33 -15.44 4.27
CA SER A 55 4.26 -16.80 4.82
C SER A 55 4.03 -17.89 3.78
N MET A 56 4.49 -17.71 2.54
CA MET A 56 4.53 -18.82 1.59
C MET A 56 5.39 -20.00 2.11
N LEU A 57 6.38 -19.73 2.96
CA LEU A 57 7.19 -20.77 3.63
C LEU A 57 6.47 -21.47 4.80
N PHE A 58 5.33 -20.94 5.28
CA PHE A 58 4.64 -21.41 6.49
C PHE A 58 3.14 -21.62 6.24
N ILE A 59 2.76 -22.02 5.02
CA ILE A 59 1.35 -22.17 4.60
C ILE A 59 0.60 -23.16 5.51
N ASP A 60 1.17 -24.35 5.77
CA ASP A 60 0.54 -25.38 6.61
C ASP A 60 0.30 -24.89 8.04
N ALA A 61 1.30 -24.22 8.62
CA ALA A 61 1.19 -23.69 9.97
C ALA A 61 0.14 -22.58 10.06
N HIS A 62 0.00 -21.79 8.99
CA HIS A 62 -0.91 -20.66 8.96
C HIS A 62 -2.36 -21.10 8.73
N PHE A 63 -2.63 -21.90 7.70
CA PHE A 63 -3.99 -22.27 7.27
C PHE A 63 -4.46 -23.64 7.80
N ASN A 64 -3.88 -24.11 8.90
CA ASN A 64 -4.35 -25.31 9.59
C ASN A 64 -5.81 -25.11 10.07
N ALA A 65 -6.63 -26.15 9.95
CA ALA A 65 -8.01 -26.19 10.41
C ALA A 65 -8.19 -25.85 11.90
N GLU A 66 -7.16 -26.03 12.74
CA GLU A 66 -7.21 -25.67 14.16
C GLU A 66 -7.11 -24.17 14.44
N THR A 67 -6.65 -23.37 13.48
CA THR A 67 -6.38 -21.94 13.68
C THR A 67 -7.64 -21.11 13.45
N CYS A 68 -7.90 -20.14 14.32
CA CYS A 68 -8.93 -19.13 14.08
C CYS A 68 -8.37 -18.02 13.17
N HIS A 69 -9.11 -17.71 12.10
CA HIS A 69 -8.75 -16.69 11.12
C HIS A 69 -9.60 -15.43 11.25
N PHE A 70 -9.06 -14.32 10.76
CA PHE A 70 -9.70 -13.00 10.87
C PHE A 70 -9.95 -12.38 9.50
N PRO A 71 -10.86 -12.93 8.67
CA PRO A 71 -11.14 -12.34 7.37
C PRO A 71 -11.77 -10.95 7.51
N LEU A 72 -11.38 -10.02 6.64
CA LEU A 72 -11.97 -8.68 6.62
C LEU A 72 -13.47 -8.73 6.30
N PHE A 73 -13.85 -9.67 5.42
CA PHE A 73 -15.24 -9.96 5.08
C PHE A 73 -15.55 -11.42 5.37
N ASN A 74 -16.58 -11.70 6.18
CA ASN A 74 -16.90 -13.05 6.65
C ASN A 74 -17.17 -14.08 5.52
N PHE A 75 -17.53 -13.63 4.31
CA PHE A 75 -17.74 -14.52 3.16
C PHE A 75 -16.43 -15.00 2.50
N ILE A 76 -15.29 -14.37 2.82
CA ILE A 76 -13.97 -14.79 2.35
C ILE A 76 -13.43 -15.77 3.39
N GLN A 77 -13.23 -17.01 2.96
CA GLN A 77 -12.69 -18.09 3.79
C GLN A 77 -11.46 -18.68 3.09
N PRO A 78 -10.48 -19.17 3.85
CA PRO A 78 -9.32 -19.82 3.26
C PRO A 78 -9.77 -21.06 2.47
N LEU A 79 -9.09 -21.33 1.36
CA LEU A 79 -9.24 -22.58 0.64
C LEU A 79 -8.56 -23.70 1.44
N SER A 80 -8.72 -24.96 1.01
CA SER A 80 -7.92 -26.05 1.58
C SER A 80 -6.43 -25.73 1.44
N VAL A 81 -5.62 -26.28 2.36
CA VAL A 81 -4.18 -26.02 2.42
C VAL A 81 -3.49 -26.28 1.07
N ASP A 82 -3.86 -27.37 0.38
CA ASP A 82 -3.37 -27.70 -0.97
C ASP A 82 -3.64 -26.59 -2.00
N TRP A 83 -4.85 -26.02 -1.98
CA TRP A 83 -5.21 -24.91 -2.86
C TRP A 83 -4.55 -23.60 -2.46
N MET A 84 -4.25 -23.40 -1.18
CA MET A 84 -3.45 -22.26 -0.74
C MET A 84 -2.04 -22.31 -1.34
N TYR A 85 -1.39 -23.48 -1.43
CA TYR A 85 -0.12 -23.62 -2.15
C TYR A 85 -0.21 -23.14 -3.61
N VAL A 86 -1.30 -23.49 -4.31
CA VAL A 86 -1.53 -23.03 -5.69
C VAL A 86 -1.71 -21.51 -5.75
N VAL A 87 -2.47 -20.93 -4.82
CA VAL A 87 -2.65 -19.46 -4.73
C VAL A 87 -1.31 -18.75 -4.56
N TYR A 88 -0.47 -19.21 -3.64
CA TYR A 88 0.85 -18.62 -3.41
C TYR A 88 1.80 -18.83 -4.59
N LEU A 89 1.75 -19.99 -5.25
CA LEU A 89 2.54 -20.23 -6.46
C LEU A 89 2.14 -19.28 -7.59
N VAL A 90 0.84 -19.07 -7.83
CA VAL A 90 0.34 -18.13 -8.83
C VAL A 90 0.74 -16.69 -8.47
N MET A 91 0.67 -16.32 -7.18
CA MET A 91 1.15 -15.01 -6.71
C MET A 91 2.64 -14.82 -7.00
N PHE A 92 3.46 -15.81 -6.66
CA PHE A 92 4.91 -15.78 -6.84
C PHE A 92 5.31 -15.73 -8.32
N LEU A 93 4.71 -16.57 -9.17
CA LEU A 93 4.92 -16.52 -10.62
C LEU A 93 4.44 -15.21 -11.23
N GLY A 94 3.36 -14.63 -10.70
CA GLY A 94 2.91 -13.28 -11.04
C GLY A 94 3.98 -12.23 -10.75
N ALA A 95 4.59 -12.25 -9.57
CA ALA A 95 5.69 -11.36 -9.20
C ALA A 95 6.93 -11.54 -10.10
N CYS A 96 7.31 -12.79 -10.41
CA CYS A 96 8.36 -13.09 -11.40
C CYS A 96 8.04 -12.52 -12.79
N GLY A 97 6.79 -12.67 -13.25
CA GLY A 97 6.34 -12.11 -14.53
C GLY A 97 6.36 -10.58 -14.54
N ILE A 98 6.01 -9.93 -13.42
CA ILE A 98 6.17 -8.47 -13.24
C ILE A 98 7.65 -8.09 -13.36
N PHE A 99 8.54 -8.77 -12.63
CA PHE A 99 10.00 -8.53 -12.65
C PHE A 99 10.61 -8.67 -14.06
N LEU A 100 10.17 -9.66 -14.83
CA LEU A 100 10.65 -9.89 -16.21
C LEU A 100 9.93 -9.03 -17.25
N GLY A 101 8.73 -8.54 -16.93
CA GLY A 101 7.85 -7.90 -17.91
C GLY A 101 7.40 -8.89 -18.98
N PHE A 102 7.08 -10.12 -18.57
CA PHE A 102 6.60 -11.20 -19.42
C PHE A 102 5.09 -11.36 -19.22
N MET A 103 4.31 -11.38 -20.31
CA MET A 103 2.84 -11.35 -20.28
C MET A 103 2.33 -10.33 -19.26
N PHE A 104 2.89 -9.12 -19.28
CA PHE A 104 2.92 -8.22 -18.12
C PHE A 104 1.56 -7.97 -17.48
N ARG A 105 0.51 -7.75 -18.27
CA ARG A 105 -0.85 -7.53 -17.75
C ARG A 105 -1.42 -8.79 -17.08
N LEU A 106 -1.19 -9.97 -17.66
CA LEU A 106 -1.61 -11.23 -17.05
C LEU A 106 -0.84 -11.46 -15.75
N SER A 107 0.47 -11.24 -15.73
CA SER A 107 1.28 -11.37 -14.51
C SER A 107 0.86 -10.40 -13.41
N CYS A 108 0.57 -9.14 -13.76
CA CYS A 108 0.00 -8.18 -12.82
C CYS A 108 -1.36 -8.64 -12.28
N LEU A 109 -2.25 -9.15 -13.15
CA LEU A 109 -3.56 -9.63 -12.75
C LEU A 109 -3.45 -10.84 -11.82
N SER A 110 -2.62 -11.83 -12.17
CA SER A 110 -2.36 -13.03 -11.36
C SER A 110 -1.80 -12.68 -9.99
N PHE A 111 -0.80 -11.79 -9.92
CA PHE A 111 -0.27 -11.28 -8.65
C PHE A 111 -1.33 -10.52 -7.86
N MET A 112 -2.01 -9.55 -8.48
CA MET A 112 -2.97 -8.67 -7.81
C MET A 112 -4.13 -9.47 -7.20
N VAL A 113 -4.76 -10.37 -7.95
CA VAL A 113 -5.94 -11.13 -7.46
C VAL A 113 -5.56 -12.02 -6.27
N THR A 114 -4.47 -12.77 -6.38
CA THR A 114 -4.01 -13.66 -5.31
C THR A 114 -3.50 -12.88 -4.09
N TYR A 115 -2.79 -11.77 -4.32
CA TYR A 115 -2.33 -10.88 -3.27
C TYR A 115 -3.48 -10.29 -2.46
N TRP A 116 -4.48 -9.71 -3.14
CA TRP A 116 -5.65 -9.14 -2.46
C TRP A 116 -6.47 -10.21 -1.75
N TYR A 117 -6.60 -11.41 -2.33
CA TYR A 117 -7.26 -12.53 -1.65
C TYR A 117 -6.56 -12.89 -0.33
N VAL A 118 -5.24 -13.12 -0.35
CA VAL A 118 -4.44 -13.43 0.86
C VAL A 118 -4.48 -12.26 1.85
N PHE A 119 -4.40 -11.02 1.38
CA PHE A 119 -4.44 -9.83 2.23
C PHE A 119 -5.79 -9.65 2.93
N LEU A 120 -6.90 -9.95 2.26
CA LEU A 120 -8.25 -9.84 2.81
C LEU A 120 -8.64 -11.01 3.73
N LEU A 121 -7.96 -12.16 3.60
CA LEU A 121 -8.18 -13.34 4.44
C LEU A 121 -7.73 -13.15 5.90
N GLU A 122 -6.75 -12.28 6.17
CA GLU A 122 -6.11 -12.20 7.48
C GLU A 122 -5.90 -10.74 7.91
N LYS A 123 -6.95 -10.13 8.46
CA LYS A 123 -6.95 -8.78 9.03
C LYS A 123 -5.91 -8.62 10.15
N ALA A 124 -5.59 -9.69 10.89
CA ALA A 124 -4.60 -9.61 11.96
C ALA A 124 -3.21 -9.19 11.46
N ARG A 125 -2.90 -9.53 10.21
CA ARG A 125 -1.63 -9.19 9.55
C ARG A 125 -1.71 -7.89 8.74
N TRP A 126 -2.85 -7.22 8.72
CA TRP A 126 -3.00 -5.96 8.02
C TRP A 126 -2.00 -4.91 8.51
N ASN A 127 -1.33 -4.29 7.56
CA ASN A 127 -0.54 -3.08 7.74
C ASN A 127 -0.68 -2.18 6.50
N ASN A 128 -0.48 -0.87 6.67
CA ASN A 128 -0.68 0.11 5.59
C ASN A 128 0.30 -0.10 4.42
N HIS A 129 1.46 -0.72 4.66
CA HIS A 129 2.48 -0.97 3.65
C HIS A 129 2.04 -2.09 2.68
N SER A 130 1.40 -3.13 3.21
CA SER A 130 0.79 -4.20 2.43
C SER A 130 -0.36 -3.66 1.57
N TYR A 131 -1.17 -2.79 2.16
CA TYR A 131 -2.20 -2.08 1.41
C TYR A 131 -1.60 -1.28 0.24
N LEU A 132 -0.48 -0.57 0.47
CA LEU A 132 0.25 0.13 -0.59
C LEU A 132 0.73 -0.81 -1.71
N TYR A 133 1.24 -2.00 -1.41
CA TYR A 133 1.68 -2.94 -2.45
C TYR A 133 0.49 -3.44 -3.30
N GLY A 134 -0.64 -3.69 -2.65
CA GLY A 134 -1.91 -3.97 -3.32
C GLY A 134 -2.31 -2.84 -4.27
N LEU A 135 -2.19 -1.58 -3.85
CA LEU A 135 -2.46 -0.42 -4.71
C LEU A 135 -1.46 -0.29 -5.87
N ILE A 136 -0.17 -0.48 -5.61
CA ILE A 136 0.87 -0.45 -6.66
C ILE A 136 0.60 -1.54 -7.70
N SER A 137 0.14 -2.73 -7.31
CA SER A 137 -0.20 -3.78 -8.27
C SER A 137 -1.38 -3.41 -9.18
N ILE A 138 -2.41 -2.74 -8.65
CA ILE A 138 -3.52 -2.19 -9.44
C ILE A 138 -2.97 -1.13 -10.43
N LEU A 139 -2.11 -0.23 -9.95
CA LEU A 139 -1.51 0.80 -10.80
C LEU A 139 -0.61 0.20 -11.88
N LEU A 140 0.19 -0.81 -11.56
CA LEU A 140 1.04 -1.52 -12.52
C LEU A 140 0.21 -2.27 -13.57
N LEU A 141 -0.88 -2.94 -13.17
CA LEU A 141 -1.79 -3.61 -14.11
C LEU A 141 -2.34 -2.65 -15.17
N MET A 142 -2.67 -1.42 -14.76
CA MET A 142 -3.15 -0.39 -15.67
C MET A 142 -2.04 0.25 -16.50
N SER A 143 -0.81 0.24 -15.99
CA SER A 143 0.34 0.93 -16.57
C SER A 143 0.88 0.28 -17.85
N ASP A 144 1.74 1.02 -18.54
CA ASP A 144 2.54 0.55 -19.66
C ASP A 144 4.01 0.28 -19.23
N ALA A 145 4.23 -0.24 -18.02
CA ALA A 145 5.58 -0.47 -17.49
C ALA A 145 6.37 -1.60 -18.20
N ASN A 146 5.73 -2.33 -19.11
CA ASN A 146 6.38 -3.32 -19.97
C ASN A 146 6.96 -2.76 -21.26
N ARG A 147 6.90 -1.44 -21.53
CA ARG A 147 7.44 -0.88 -22.79
C ARG A 147 8.96 -0.77 -22.82
N TYR A 148 9.67 -1.03 -21.72
CA TYR A 148 11.13 -0.99 -21.69
C TYR A 148 11.72 -2.12 -20.86
N TRP A 149 12.84 -2.65 -21.35
CA TRP A 149 13.61 -3.74 -20.75
C TRP A 149 12.73 -4.90 -20.24
N SER A 150 11.89 -5.43 -21.11
CA SER A 150 10.89 -6.45 -20.81
C SER A 150 10.94 -7.59 -21.83
N VAL A 151 10.50 -8.78 -21.42
CA VAL A 151 10.33 -9.91 -22.34
C VAL A 151 9.23 -9.59 -23.37
N ASP A 152 8.15 -8.91 -22.98
CA ASP A 152 7.09 -8.48 -23.91
C ASP A 152 7.64 -7.62 -25.06
N GLY A 153 8.59 -6.72 -24.78
CA GLY A 153 9.25 -5.90 -25.79
C GLY A 153 10.25 -6.69 -26.66
N ILE A 154 10.80 -7.80 -26.17
CA ILE A 154 11.62 -8.69 -26.99
C ILE A 154 10.72 -9.46 -27.97
N LEU A 155 9.55 -9.92 -27.49
CA LEU A 155 8.60 -10.72 -28.27
C LEU A 155 7.77 -9.87 -29.25
N ASN A 156 7.49 -8.60 -28.92
CA ASN A 156 6.68 -7.70 -29.75
C ASN A 156 7.42 -6.37 -30.04
N PRO A 157 7.84 -6.14 -31.31
CA PRO A 157 8.50 -4.91 -31.72
C PRO A 157 7.70 -3.62 -31.45
N GLU A 158 6.37 -3.65 -31.43
CA GLU A 158 5.55 -2.45 -31.14
C GLU A 158 5.64 -2.00 -29.68
N ILE A 159 5.92 -2.94 -28.76
CA ILE A 159 6.06 -2.68 -27.32
C ILE A 159 7.46 -2.16 -27.01
N LYS A 160 8.47 -2.69 -27.71
CA LYS A 160 9.90 -2.49 -27.46
C LYS A 160 10.31 -1.01 -27.42
N ASN A 161 10.78 -0.51 -26.29
CA ASN A 161 11.24 0.88 -26.14
C ASN A 161 10.25 1.90 -26.75
N SER A 162 8.96 1.77 -26.42
CA SER A 162 7.91 2.70 -26.88
C SER A 162 7.54 3.71 -25.81
N HIS A 163 7.16 4.93 -26.21
CA HIS A 163 6.72 5.97 -25.29
C HIS A 163 5.55 5.50 -24.41
N VAL A 164 5.54 6.00 -23.17
CA VAL A 164 4.41 5.82 -22.24
C VAL A 164 3.73 7.17 -21.96
N PRO A 165 2.41 7.21 -21.82
CA PRO A 165 1.71 8.45 -21.50
C PRO A 165 2.00 8.88 -20.07
N LYS A 166 2.14 10.19 -19.87
CA LYS A 166 2.60 10.81 -18.62
C LYS A 166 1.78 10.44 -17.38
N TRP A 167 0.49 10.10 -17.52
CA TRP A 167 -0.36 9.70 -16.41
C TRP A 167 0.22 8.52 -15.61
N ASN A 168 0.97 7.60 -16.25
CA ASN A 168 1.63 6.48 -15.57
C ASN A 168 2.48 6.98 -14.40
N TYR A 169 3.34 7.97 -14.67
CA TYR A 169 4.18 8.58 -13.66
C TYR A 169 3.39 9.44 -12.69
N VAL A 170 2.39 10.20 -13.15
CA VAL A 170 1.62 11.10 -12.30
C VAL A 170 0.89 10.34 -11.21
N VAL A 171 0.18 9.26 -11.54
CA VAL A 171 -0.62 8.50 -10.56
C VAL A 171 0.28 7.74 -9.58
N LEU A 172 1.37 7.13 -10.06
CA LEU A 172 2.32 6.44 -9.19
C LEU A 172 3.05 7.41 -8.24
N ARG A 173 3.51 8.57 -8.75
CA ARG A 173 4.14 9.61 -7.92
C ARG A 173 3.15 10.18 -6.92
N PHE A 174 1.89 10.39 -7.34
CA PHE A 174 0.83 10.83 -6.45
C PHE A 174 0.59 9.84 -5.31
N GLN A 175 0.54 8.53 -5.60
CA GLN A 175 0.35 7.52 -4.57
C GLN A 175 1.49 7.54 -3.54
N VAL A 176 2.74 7.63 -3.99
CA VAL A 176 3.91 7.70 -3.09
C VAL A 176 3.92 9.01 -2.29
N PHE A 177 3.63 10.15 -2.94
CA PHE A 177 3.48 11.45 -2.29
C PHE A 177 2.46 11.39 -1.16
N LEU A 178 1.31 10.78 -1.43
CA LEU A 178 0.18 10.71 -0.51
C LEU A 178 0.50 9.91 0.75
N VAL A 179 1.33 8.87 0.65
CA VAL A 179 1.82 8.11 1.81
C VAL A 179 2.60 9.00 2.77
N TYR A 180 3.55 9.80 2.27
CA TYR A 180 4.30 10.73 3.11
C TYR A 180 3.39 11.83 3.67
N PHE A 181 2.61 12.47 2.80
CA PHE A 181 1.82 13.63 3.19
C PHE A 181 0.79 13.29 4.27
N TYR A 182 0.06 12.16 4.13
CA TYR A 182 -0.87 11.75 5.18
C TYR A 182 -0.18 11.28 6.45
N ALA A 183 0.99 10.62 6.36
CA ALA A 183 1.77 10.30 7.55
C ALA A 183 2.13 11.56 8.35
N GLY A 184 2.50 12.63 7.65
CA GLY A 184 2.81 13.93 8.26
C GLY A 184 1.56 14.60 8.85
N LEU A 185 0.45 14.65 8.12
CA LEU A 185 -0.81 15.21 8.61
C LEU A 185 -1.28 14.52 9.89
N LYS A 186 -1.09 13.21 9.98
CA LYS A 186 -1.47 12.41 11.14
C LYS A 186 -0.52 12.56 12.32
N LYS A 187 0.73 12.94 12.08
CA LYS A 187 1.72 13.31 13.11
C LYS A 187 1.49 14.72 13.69
N LEU A 188 0.50 15.48 13.21
CA LEU A 188 0.05 16.71 13.87
C LEU A 188 -0.76 16.43 15.15
N ASP A 189 -1.08 15.16 15.43
CA ASP A 189 -1.70 14.75 16.68
C ASP A 189 -0.86 15.19 17.90
N MET A 190 -1.56 15.57 18.98
CA MET A 190 -0.91 16.08 20.19
C MET A 190 0.06 15.07 20.79
N ASP A 191 -0.24 13.77 20.75
CA ASP A 191 0.64 12.75 21.33
C ASP A 191 1.96 12.66 20.58
N TRP A 192 1.95 12.90 19.27
CA TRP A 192 3.16 12.91 18.48
C TRP A 192 3.95 14.19 18.72
N VAL A 193 3.32 15.36 18.59
CA VAL A 193 4.01 16.66 18.73
C VAL A 193 4.65 16.85 20.11
N THR A 194 4.05 16.26 21.15
CA THR A 194 4.54 16.36 22.53
C THR A 194 5.46 15.19 22.95
N GLY A 195 5.70 14.21 22.07
CA GLY A 195 6.64 13.11 22.32
C GLY A 195 6.11 11.97 23.20
N TYR A 196 4.78 11.81 23.32
CA TYR A 196 4.17 10.68 24.05
C TYR A 196 3.97 9.44 23.17
N SER A 197 3.81 9.62 21.86
CA SER A 197 3.88 8.50 20.91
C SER A 197 5.28 7.89 20.91
N MET A 198 5.39 6.60 20.56
CA MET A 198 6.66 5.93 20.24
C MET A 198 7.89 6.30 21.13
N SER A 199 7.68 6.54 22.42
CA SER A 199 8.72 7.08 23.29
C SER A 199 9.84 6.09 23.60
N GLY A 200 11.08 6.57 23.58
CA GLY A 200 12.28 5.79 23.86
C GLY A 200 13.01 5.27 22.63
N LEU A 201 12.57 5.70 21.44
CA LEU A 201 13.24 5.42 20.17
C LEU A 201 14.63 6.05 20.10
N SER A 202 14.87 7.13 20.84
CA SER A 202 16.18 7.77 20.99
C SER A 202 17.29 6.83 21.49
N ARG A 203 16.93 5.68 22.08
CA ARG A 203 17.87 4.71 22.64
C ARG A 203 18.43 3.73 21.62
N GLU A 204 17.81 3.65 20.44
CA GLU A 204 18.29 2.85 19.33
C GLU A 204 19.68 3.32 18.88
N TRP A 205 20.53 2.38 18.48
CA TRP A 205 21.94 2.63 18.14
C TRP A 205 22.12 3.69 17.03
N VAL A 206 21.12 3.83 16.16
CA VAL A 206 21.14 4.80 15.06
C VAL A 206 21.23 6.24 15.55
N PHE A 207 20.86 6.49 16.82
CA PHE A 207 20.94 7.80 17.45
C PHE A 207 22.21 8.03 18.27
N ASP A 208 23.10 7.04 18.41
CA ASP A 208 24.37 7.14 19.16
C ASP A 208 25.20 8.37 18.79
N PRO A 209 25.34 8.75 17.50
CA PRO A 209 26.10 9.95 17.15
C PRO A 209 25.52 11.24 17.74
N PHE A 210 24.19 11.30 17.93
CA PHE A 210 23.51 12.46 18.51
C PHE A 210 23.58 12.46 20.03
N ARG A 211 23.67 11.28 20.67
CA ARG A 211 23.79 11.12 22.12
C ARG A 211 25.10 11.66 22.69
N ILE A 212 26.09 11.94 21.84
CA ILE A 212 27.32 12.64 22.23
C ILE A 212 27.02 14.08 22.67
N PHE A 213 25.98 14.71 22.11
CA PHE A 213 25.68 16.14 22.30
C PHE A 213 24.29 16.41 22.90
N LEU A 214 23.36 15.47 22.78
CA LEU A 214 21.96 15.64 23.19
C LEU A 214 21.55 14.50 24.14
N ASP A 215 20.67 14.80 25.11
CA ASP A 215 20.08 13.78 25.95
C ASP A 215 18.97 13.01 25.23
N ASP A 216 18.62 11.83 25.74
CA ASP A 216 17.60 10.96 25.14
C ASP A 216 16.27 11.71 24.92
N LYS A 217 15.86 12.56 25.87
CA LYS A 217 14.59 13.30 25.77
C LYS A 217 14.60 14.33 24.64
N THR A 218 15.70 15.06 24.47
CA THR A 218 15.84 16.04 23.38
C THR A 218 15.87 15.34 22.03
N ILE A 219 16.55 14.19 21.94
CA ILE A 219 16.58 13.39 20.70
C ILE A 219 15.18 12.86 20.37
N ASP A 220 14.50 12.27 21.36
CA ASP A 220 13.15 11.72 21.16
C ASP A 220 12.19 12.84 20.71
N LEU A 221 12.17 14.00 21.37
CA LEU A 221 11.28 15.08 20.97
C LEU A 221 11.67 15.72 19.62
N PHE A 222 12.90 16.19 19.46
CA PHE A 222 13.25 17.01 18.30
C PHE A 222 13.63 16.20 17.07
N LEU A 223 14.40 15.12 17.21
CA LEU A 223 14.83 14.32 16.06
C LEU A 223 13.77 13.31 15.64
N VAL A 224 13.20 12.56 16.59
CA VAL A 224 12.20 11.52 16.27
C VAL A 224 10.85 12.16 15.96
N HIS A 225 10.29 12.94 16.88
CA HIS A 225 8.93 13.45 16.73
C HIS A 225 8.84 14.65 15.80
N ILE A 226 9.47 15.78 16.14
CA ILE A 226 9.39 17.00 15.32
C ILE A 226 10.08 16.79 13.97
N GLY A 227 11.26 16.15 13.96
CA GLY A 227 11.98 15.78 12.74
C GLY A 227 11.18 14.84 11.84
N GLY A 228 10.60 13.77 12.40
CA GLY A 228 9.75 12.85 11.65
C GLY A 228 8.48 13.51 11.09
N LEU A 229 7.85 14.40 11.85
CA LEU A 229 6.69 15.20 11.38
C LEU A 229 7.07 16.09 10.19
N PHE A 230 8.16 16.85 10.33
CA PHE A 230 8.58 17.79 9.29
C PHE A 230 9.04 17.06 8.02
N PHE A 231 9.76 15.95 8.21
CA PHE A 231 10.15 15.08 7.11
C PHE A 231 8.92 14.59 6.34
N ASP A 232 7.95 13.95 7.01
CA ASP A 232 6.78 13.39 6.33
C ASP A 232 5.94 14.45 5.61
N LEU A 233 5.78 15.64 6.19
CA LEU A 233 5.05 16.75 5.55
C LEU A 233 5.80 17.36 4.34
N SER A 234 7.12 17.30 4.31
CA SER A 234 7.95 17.97 3.29
C SER A 234 8.47 17.04 2.19
N GLU A 235 8.71 15.76 2.47
CA GLU A 235 9.41 14.82 1.59
C GLU A 235 8.74 14.71 0.21
N GLY A 236 7.40 14.56 0.19
CA GLY A 236 6.65 14.52 -1.06
C GLY A 236 6.88 15.76 -1.94
N PHE A 237 6.93 16.96 -1.34
CA PHE A 237 7.20 18.20 -2.06
C PHE A 237 8.66 18.28 -2.51
N LEU A 238 9.61 17.87 -1.66
CA LEU A 238 11.03 17.83 -1.99
C LEU A 238 11.28 16.96 -3.23
N LEU A 239 10.61 15.82 -3.35
CA LEU A 239 10.77 14.89 -4.48
C LEU A 239 10.14 15.39 -5.80
N ILE A 240 9.05 16.15 -5.74
CA ILE A 240 8.33 16.62 -6.93
C ILE A 240 9.18 17.64 -7.72
N PHE A 241 9.75 18.65 -7.05
CA PHE A 241 10.47 19.72 -7.74
C PHE A 241 11.90 19.32 -8.11
N ASP A 242 12.30 19.57 -9.36
CA ASP A 242 13.62 19.15 -9.89
C ASP A 242 14.80 19.67 -9.07
N LYS A 243 14.69 20.90 -8.53
CA LYS A 243 15.77 21.54 -7.75
C LYS A 243 15.93 20.95 -6.35
N THR A 244 14.84 20.55 -5.70
CA THR A 244 14.85 19.99 -4.33
C THR A 244 14.95 18.47 -4.32
N ARG A 245 14.69 17.81 -5.45
CA ARG A 245 14.66 16.34 -5.53
C ARG A 245 15.92 15.65 -5.03
N PRO A 246 17.16 16.10 -5.33
CA PRO A 246 18.35 15.45 -4.78
C PRO A 246 18.39 15.49 -3.25
N ILE A 247 17.89 16.57 -2.66
CA ILE A 247 17.77 16.74 -1.20
C ILE A 247 16.72 15.76 -0.64
N GLY A 248 15.56 15.67 -1.28
CA GLY A 248 14.53 14.69 -0.93
C GLY A 248 15.04 13.25 -1.02
N ILE A 249 15.69 12.87 -2.12
CA ILE A 249 16.28 11.52 -2.28
C ILE A 249 17.30 11.22 -1.16
N LEU A 250 18.14 12.18 -0.79
CA LEU A 250 19.11 12.00 0.29
C LEU A 250 18.41 11.76 1.63
N PHE A 251 17.48 12.63 2.02
CA PHE A 251 16.76 12.50 3.29
C PHE A 251 15.85 11.29 3.31
N GLY A 252 15.11 11.02 2.23
CA GLY A 252 14.31 9.81 2.07
C GLY A 252 15.15 8.54 2.18
N ALA A 253 16.33 8.50 1.57
CA ALA A 253 17.22 7.36 1.69
C ALA A 253 17.74 7.16 3.13
N MET A 254 18.13 8.25 3.80
CA MET A 254 18.52 8.21 5.21
C MET A 254 17.36 7.73 6.10
N PHE A 255 16.18 8.33 5.96
CA PHE A 255 15.00 8.01 6.76
C PHE A 255 14.57 6.54 6.62
N HIS A 256 14.45 6.03 5.38
CA HIS A 256 14.11 4.62 5.17
C HIS A 256 15.24 3.69 5.58
N GLY A 257 16.50 4.12 5.41
CA GLY A 257 17.66 3.42 5.95
C GLY A 257 17.57 3.25 7.47
N MET A 258 17.36 4.33 8.21
CA MET A 258 17.18 4.31 9.67
C MET A 258 15.99 3.44 10.08
N ASN A 259 14.83 3.61 9.43
CA ASN A 259 13.63 2.82 9.73
C ASN A 259 13.85 1.32 9.51
N SER A 260 14.64 0.92 8.51
CA SER A 260 14.98 -0.50 8.30
C SER A 260 15.78 -1.13 9.45
N GLN A 261 16.46 -0.30 10.24
CA GLN A 261 17.29 -0.74 11.37
C GLN A 261 16.53 -0.66 12.69
N MET A 262 15.73 0.40 12.88
CA MET A 262 14.96 0.63 14.10
C MET A 262 13.70 -0.23 14.19
N PHE A 263 13.06 -0.52 13.05
CA PHE A 263 11.76 -1.15 13.02
C PHE A 263 11.76 -2.46 12.23
N HIS A 264 11.12 -3.49 12.78
CA HIS A 264 10.80 -4.72 12.09
C HIS A 264 9.50 -4.60 11.28
N ILE A 265 9.48 -3.70 10.29
CA ILE A 265 8.31 -3.38 9.44
C ILE A 265 8.34 -4.07 8.07
N GLY A 266 9.13 -5.14 7.94
CA GLY A 266 9.25 -5.94 6.73
C GLY A 266 9.81 -5.16 5.54
N MET A 267 9.33 -5.46 4.34
CA MET A 267 9.86 -4.92 3.08
C MET A 267 9.57 -3.42 2.82
N PHE A 268 8.90 -2.73 3.75
CA PHE A 268 8.42 -1.37 3.54
C PHE A 268 9.53 -0.38 3.26
N SER A 269 10.56 -0.32 4.12
CA SER A 269 11.68 0.61 3.97
C SER A 269 12.37 0.43 2.62
N TYR A 270 12.59 -0.81 2.19
CA TYR A 270 13.21 -1.11 0.90
C TYR A 270 12.30 -0.73 -0.28
N THR A 271 10.98 -0.94 -0.15
CA THR A 271 10.02 -0.54 -1.19
C THR A 271 9.94 0.98 -1.31
N MET A 272 9.88 1.71 -0.21
CA MET A 272 9.87 3.17 -0.23
C MET A 272 11.18 3.72 -0.81
N LEU A 273 12.33 3.16 -0.41
CA LEU A 273 13.63 3.50 -0.99
C LEU A 273 13.66 3.29 -2.51
N ALA A 274 13.12 2.16 -2.99
CA ALA A 274 13.00 1.88 -4.42
C ALA A 274 12.10 2.90 -5.14
N THR A 275 11.00 3.33 -4.52
CA THR A 275 10.09 4.31 -5.13
C THR A 275 10.68 5.71 -5.27
N LEU A 276 11.75 6.05 -4.54
CA LEU A 276 12.44 7.35 -4.72
C LEU A 276 12.94 7.53 -6.16
N LEU A 277 13.37 6.43 -6.81
CA LEU A 277 13.84 6.43 -8.20
C LEU A 277 12.76 6.88 -9.19
N LEU A 278 11.47 6.68 -8.86
CA LEU A 278 10.34 7.10 -9.68
C LEU A 278 10.31 8.62 -9.90
N PHE A 279 10.84 9.39 -8.95
CA PHE A 279 10.86 10.85 -9.04
C PHE A 279 11.99 11.37 -9.93
N CYS A 280 13.06 10.59 -10.15
CA CYS A 280 14.14 10.95 -11.05
C CYS A 280 13.67 11.21 -12.50
N ALA A 281 14.54 11.83 -13.30
CA ALA A 281 14.28 12.16 -14.71
C ALA A 281 13.88 10.90 -15.52
N TYR A 282 12.87 10.99 -16.38
CA TYR A 282 12.30 9.80 -17.05
C TYR A 282 13.32 8.92 -17.79
N ASN A 283 14.39 9.52 -18.33
CA ASN A 283 15.46 8.85 -19.08
C ASN A 283 16.76 8.66 -18.27
N TRP A 284 16.74 8.85 -16.95
CA TRP A 284 17.93 8.64 -16.10
C TRP A 284 18.55 7.24 -16.27
N PRO A 285 17.79 6.14 -16.45
CA PRO A 285 18.39 4.82 -16.64
C PRO A 285 19.21 4.75 -17.92
N LYS A 286 18.67 5.24 -19.05
CA LYS A 286 19.42 5.31 -20.32
C LYS A 286 20.71 6.12 -20.20
N LYS A 287 20.65 7.27 -19.50
CA LYS A 287 21.85 8.10 -19.23
C LYS A 287 22.88 7.34 -18.39
N LEU A 288 22.45 6.58 -17.39
CA LEU A 288 23.36 5.77 -16.58
C LEU A 288 24.00 4.65 -17.42
N LEU A 289 23.19 3.93 -18.20
CA LEU A 289 23.66 2.85 -19.07
C LEU A 289 24.66 3.33 -20.13
N SER A 290 24.49 4.54 -20.66
CA SER A 290 25.43 5.13 -21.64
C SER A 290 26.84 5.36 -21.09
N ARG A 291 27.03 5.34 -19.77
CA ARG A 291 28.34 5.46 -19.10
C ARG A 291 28.97 4.12 -18.76
N MET A 292 28.27 3.00 -18.98
CA MET A 292 28.78 1.67 -18.65
C MET A 292 29.77 1.17 -19.72
N PRO A 293 30.74 0.31 -19.36
CA PRO A 293 31.69 -0.25 -20.32
C PRO A 293 31.02 -1.03 -21.46
N ASN A 294 31.55 -0.89 -22.68
CA ASN A 294 30.97 -1.45 -23.90
C ASN A 294 30.80 -2.98 -23.90
N PHE A 295 31.55 -3.72 -23.08
CA PHE A 295 31.43 -5.19 -23.02
C PHE A 295 30.09 -5.65 -22.40
N ILE A 296 29.41 -4.79 -21.62
CA ILE A 296 28.12 -5.08 -20.98
C ILE A 296 26.95 -4.79 -21.94
N ASN A 297 27.18 -4.04 -23.03
CA ASN A 297 26.14 -3.60 -23.97
C ASN A 297 25.37 -4.76 -24.64
N LYS A 298 25.92 -5.98 -24.68
CA LYS A 298 25.21 -7.17 -25.19
C LYS A 298 24.04 -7.62 -24.30
N ILE A 299 24.04 -7.26 -23.02
CA ILE A 299 23.04 -7.66 -22.03
C ILE A 299 22.09 -6.50 -21.71
N LEU A 300 22.53 -5.26 -21.93
CA LEU A 300 21.78 -4.05 -21.61
C LEU A 300 20.66 -3.77 -22.63
N PRO A 301 19.56 -3.12 -22.19
CA PRO A 301 18.51 -2.67 -23.10
C PRO A 301 19.00 -1.56 -24.03
N SER A 302 18.32 -1.41 -25.17
CA SER A 302 18.59 -0.35 -26.15
C SER A 302 18.57 1.03 -25.50
N GLN A 303 19.56 1.85 -25.86
CA GLN A 303 19.70 3.24 -25.43
C GLN A 303 19.07 4.24 -26.42
N ASP A 304 18.41 3.72 -27.46
CA ASP A 304 17.83 4.52 -28.53
C ASP A 304 16.64 5.35 -28.04
N GLU A 305 16.30 6.40 -28.78
CA GLU A 305 15.10 7.19 -28.53
C GLU A 305 13.83 6.32 -28.61
N PRO A 306 12.85 6.50 -27.71
CA PRO A 306 11.66 5.68 -27.72
C PRO A 306 10.84 5.87 -29.01
N GLN A 307 10.28 4.77 -29.53
CA GLN A 307 9.36 4.84 -30.66
C GLN A 307 7.99 5.39 -30.25
N ALA A 308 7.20 5.86 -31.24
CA ALA A 308 5.87 6.39 -30.98
C ALA A 308 4.90 5.30 -30.50
N SER A 309 4.01 5.64 -29.56
CA SER A 309 2.98 4.71 -29.06
C SER A 309 1.58 5.23 -29.32
N LEU A 310 0.65 4.31 -29.65
CA LEU A 310 -0.78 4.60 -29.78
C LEU A 310 -1.44 5.05 -28.46
N HIS A 311 -0.77 4.83 -27.33
CA HIS A 311 -1.23 5.24 -26.00
C HIS A 311 -0.94 6.71 -25.68
N CYS A 312 -0.17 7.39 -26.54
CA CYS A 312 0.24 8.77 -26.37
C CYS A 312 -0.42 9.67 -27.43
N VAL A 313 -0.58 10.95 -27.07
CA VAL A 313 -1.05 12.00 -27.99
C VAL A 313 0.11 12.93 -28.33
N TYR A 314 0.32 13.17 -29.63
CA TYR A 314 1.40 13.97 -30.19
C TYR A 314 0.82 15.22 -30.85
N PRO A 315 0.65 16.34 -30.12
CA PRO A 315 0.18 17.59 -30.70
C PRO A 315 1.22 18.19 -31.68
N GLU A 316 0.75 18.91 -32.71
CA GLU A 316 1.57 19.47 -33.81
C GLU A 316 2.66 20.46 -33.39
N SER A 317 2.74 20.85 -32.11
CA SER A 317 3.71 21.83 -31.60
C SER A 317 5.14 21.29 -31.39
N VAL A 318 5.42 20.03 -31.69
CA VAL A 318 6.79 19.48 -31.68
C VAL A 318 7.35 19.64 -33.08
N LYS A 319 8.17 20.69 -33.30
CA LYS A 319 8.93 20.89 -34.54
C LYS A 319 9.62 19.58 -34.94
N GLU A 320 9.44 19.21 -36.20
CA GLU A 320 10.08 18.05 -36.82
C GLU A 320 11.61 18.18 -36.73
N THR A 321 12.23 17.44 -35.81
CA THR A 321 13.64 17.07 -35.90
C THR A 321 13.73 15.55 -35.97
N SER A 322 13.37 15.01 -37.12
CA SER A 322 13.79 13.67 -37.52
C SER A 322 13.90 13.60 -39.04
N ASN A 323 14.88 14.33 -39.59
CA ASN A 323 15.56 13.88 -40.81
C ASN A 323 16.55 12.78 -40.39
N GLY A 324 16.02 11.60 -40.10
CA GLY A 324 16.78 10.36 -40.04
C GLY A 324 16.54 9.62 -41.35
N SER A 325 17.38 9.88 -42.35
CA SER A 325 17.39 9.12 -43.59
C SER A 325 18.06 7.77 -43.35
N ASP A 326 17.28 6.71 -43.16
CA ASP A 326 17.78 5.36 -43.37
C ASP A 326 17.91 5.09 -44.88
N GLN A 327 19.04 4.50 -45.29
CA GLN A 327 19.39 4.18 -46.68
C GLN A 327 18.55 3.06 -47.33
N ASN A 328 17.31 2.84 -46.88
CA ASN A 328 16.36 1.97 -47.58
C ASN A 328 14.97 2.54 -47.38
N GLY A 329 14.48 3.28 -48.39
CA GLY A 329 13.21 4.01 -48.43
C GLY A 329 11.94 3.19 -48.16
N LYS A 330 11.77 2.70 -46.93
CA LYS A 330 10.50 2.24 -46.37
C LYS A 330 10.19 3.07 -45.13
N THR A 331 9.55 4.21 -45.35
CA THR A 331 8.83 4.95 -44.32
C THR A 331 7.67 4.06 -43.83
N ILE A 332 7.82 3.43 -42.67
CA ILE A 332 6.68 2.87 -41.93
C ILE A 332 5.98 4.05 -41.27
N PRO A 333 4.78 4.46 -41.70
CA PRO A 333 4.09 5.56 -41.06
C PRO A 333 3.57 5.06 -39.71
N SER A 334 4.30 5.32 -38.62
CA SER A 334 3.72 5.17 -37.29
C SER A 334 2.48 6.06 -37.23
N LYS A 335 1.30 5.47 -37.05
CA LYS A 335 0.02 6.19 -36.92
C LYS A 335 0.06 7.02 -35.63
N LYS A 336 0.68 8.21 -35.67
CA LYS A 336 0.75 9.13 -34.53
C LYS A 336 -0.64 9.70 -34.25
N CYS A 337 -1.13 9.48 -33.04
CA CYS A 337 -2.42 10.01 -32.62
C CYS A 337 -2.29 11.52 -32.31
N ARG A 338 -2.94 12.37 -33.11
CA ARG A 338 -2.84 13.84 -32.97
C ARG A 338 -3.83 14.42 -31.96
N THR A 339 -4.94 13.73 -31.70
CA THR A 339 -6.02 14.20 -30.83
C THR A 339 -6.41 13.13 -29.81
N PRO A 340 -6.81 13.52 -28.58
CA PRO A 340 -7.23 12.55 -27.56
C PRO A 340 -8.47 11.74 -27.99
N THR A 341 -8.33 10.42 -28.05
CA THR A 341 -9.43 9.49 -28.33
C THR A 341 -10.32 9.25 -27.09
N ALA A 342 -11.46 8.57 -27.27
CA ALA A 342 -12.32 8.17 -26.15
C ALA A 342 -11.59 7.29 -25.11
N LYS A 343 -10.69 6.40 -25.55
CA LYS A 343 -9.86 5.58 -24.66
C LYS A 343 -8.95 6.44 -23.78
N HIS A 344 -8.31 7.46 -24.35
CA HIS A 344 -7.47 8.39 -23.58
C HIS A 344 -8.29 9.13 -22.51
N LYS A 345 -9.48 9.62 -22.87
CA LYS A 345 -10.40 10.27 -21.93
C LYS A 345 -10.82 9.33 -20.80
N ALA A 346 -11.16 8.08 -21.12
CA ALA A 346 -11.54 7.07 -20.13
C ALA A 346 -10.40 6.76 -19.15
N VAL A 347 -9.17 6.58 -19.63
CA VAL A 347 -8.00 6.32 -18.76
C VAL A 347 -7.74 7.49 -17.82
N VAL A 348 -7.78 8.73 -18.32
CA VAL A 348 -7.62 9.92 -17.46
C VAL A 348 -8.76 10.04 -16.45
N PHE A 349 -10.00 9.73 -16.85
CA PHE A 349 -11.14 9.70 -15.93
C PHE A 349 -10.94 8.66 -14.82
N ILE A 350 -10.52 7.43 -15.14
CA ILE A 350 -10.24 6.39 -14.14
C ILE A 350 -9.11 6.83 -13.21
N ALA A 351 -8.05 7.45 -13.74
CA ALA A 351 -6.97 8.00 -12.92
C ALA A 351 -7.46 9.08 -11.94
N LEU A 352 -8.40 9.94 -12.37
CA LEU A 352 -9.01 10.94 -11.48
C LEU A 352 -9.92 10.32 -10.43
N VAL A 353 -10.70 9.30 -10.79
CA VAL A 353 -11.51 8.52 -9.82
C VAL A 353 -10.61 7.87 -8.78
N TYR A 354 -9.48 7.27 -9.21
CA TYR A 354 -8.49 6.72 -8.30
C TYR A 354 -7.93 7.79 -7.35
N ILE A 355 -7.45 8.93 -7.88
CA ILE A 355 -6.96 10.05 -7.07
C ILE A 355 -8.02 10.52 -6.06
N GLY A 356 -9.26 10.73 -6.51
CA GLY A 356 -10.37 11.12 -5.65
C GLY A 356 -10.64 10.10 -4.55
N SER A 357 -10.59 8.80 -4.87
CA SER A 357 -10.76 7.74 -3.88
C SER A 357 -9.64 7.74 -2.82
N GLN A 358 -8.38 7.95 -3.22
CA GLN A 358 -7.25 7.96 -2.31
C GLN A 358 -7.23 9.22 -1.42
N LEU A 359 -7.79 10.33 -1.89
CA LEU A 359 -8.02 11.51 -1.06
C LEU A 359 -9.18 11.32 -0.07
N PHE A 360 -10.23 10.61 -0.48
CA PHE A 360 -11.44 10.43 0.31
C PHE A 360 -11.30 9.35 1.40
N LEU A 361 -10.75 8.18 1.06
CA LEU A 361 -10.76 7.00 1.94
C LEU A 361 -10.15 7.26 3.33
N PRO A 362 -9.05 8.04 3.47
CA PRO A 362 -8.49 8.34 4.77
C PRO A 362 -9.42 9.10 5.72
N TYR A 363 -10.45 9.78 5.20
CA TYR A 363 -11.43 10.55 5.96
C TYR A 363 -12.83 9.90 5.98
N SER A 364 -12.95 8.66 5.51
CA SER A 364 -14.23 7.93 5.42
C SER A 364 -14.78 7.45 6.78
N HIS A 365 -14.27 7.98 7.89
CA HIS A 365 -14.60 7.56 9.26
C HIS A 365 -16.08 7.66 9.62
N PHE A 366 -16.81 8.57 8.97
CA PHE A 366 -18.25 8.73 9.16
C PHE A 366 -19.07 7.57 8.57
N VAL A 367 -18.50 6.78 7.66
CA VAL A 367 -19.17 5.66 7.00
C VAL A 367 -19.21 4.42 7.91
N THR A 368 -18.12 4.13 8.62
CA THR A 368 -18.00 2.92 9.44
C THR A 368 -17.80 3.26 10.92
N LYS A 369 -18.90 3.39 11.63
CA LYS A 369 -18.87 3.76 13.06
C LYS A 369 -18.45 2.60 13.97
N GLY A 370 -18.51 1.36 13.48
CA GLY A 370 -18.34 0.16 14.31
C GLY A 370 -16.92 -0.41 14.39
N TYR A 371 -15.99 0.07 13.57
CA TYR A 371 -14.56 -0.31 13.70
C TYR A 371 -13.80 0.55 14.71
N ASN A 372 -14.41 1.65 15.16
CA ASN A 372 -13.77 2.64 16.03
C ASN A 372 -13.74 2.10 17.47
N SER A 373 -12.54 1.88 18.01
CA SER A 373 -12.31 1.63 19.44
C SER A 373 -11.95 2.94 20.15
N TRP A 374 -10.78 3.10 20.80
CA TRP A 374 -10.41 4.42 21.37
C TRP A 374 -9.95 5.43 20.30
N THR A 375 -9.77 4.99 19.05
CA THR A 375 -9.39 5.85 17.93
C THR A 375 -10.53 5.92 16.91
N GLN A 376 -10.81 7.12 16.42
CA GLN A 376 -11.76 7.31 15.34
C GLN A 376 -11.12 6.89 14.01
N GLY A 377 -11.77 5.95 13.30
CA GLY A 377 -11.49 5.67 11.91
C GLY A 377 -11.51 4.20 11.50
N LEU A 378 -11.73 3.99 10.19
CA LEU A 378 -11.58 2.68 9.56
C LEU A 378 -10.16 2.17 9.78
N TYR A 379 -10.06 0.99 10.39
CA TYR A 379 -8.81 0.27 10.46
C TYR A 379 -8.24 0.08 9.05
N GLY A 380 -7.08 0.68 8.78
CA GLY A 380 -6.24 0.32 7.64
C GLY A 380 -6.31 1.18 6.37
N TYR A 381 -7.21 2.17 6.29
CA TYR A 381 -7.40 3.00 5.08
C TYR A 381 -6.96 4.48 5.23
N SER A 382 -6.40 4.83 6.39
CA SER A 382 -6.12 6.20 6.80
C SER A 382 -4.67 6.65 6.67
N TRP A 383 -3.77 5.76 6.22
CA TRP A 383 -2.31 5.98 6.24
C TRP A 383 -1.79 6.39 7.62
N ASP A 384 -2.49 5.99 8.69
CA ASP A 384 -2.08 6.23 10.07
C ASP A 384 -0.84 5.38 10.38
N MET A 385 0.35 5.98 10.26
CA MET A 385 1.62 5.29 10.50
C MET A 385 2.18 5.67 11.87
N MET A 386 2.11 4.72 12.81
CA MET A 386 2.78 4.74 14.13
C MET A 386 2.41 5.91 15.06
N ILE A 387 1.16 6.37 15.07
CA ILE A 387 0.71 7.43 16.01
C ILE A 387 0.38 6.87 17.40
N HIS A 388 -0.08 5.62 17.45
CA HIS A 388 -0.54 5.00 18.68
C HIS A 388 0.22 3.71 18.94
N SER A 389 0.93 3.67 20.07
CA SER A 389 1.47 2.45 20.64
C SER A 389 0.48 1.89 21.65
N TRP A 390 0.12 0.63 21.48
CA TRP A 390 -0.84 -0.05 22.34
C TRP A 390 -0.18 -1.21 23.08
N SER A 391 -0.43 -1.28 24.38
CA SER A 391 0.02 -2.38 25.23
C SER A 391 -1.18 -3.10 25.83
N THR A 392 -1.17 -4.42 25.72
CA THR A 392 -2.16 -5.27 26.40
C THR A 392 -1.61 -5.62 27.78
N GLN A 393 -2.31 -5.20 28.82
CA GLN A 393 -1.91 -5.41 30.20
C GLN A 393 -2.48 -6.71 30.77
N HIS A 394 -3.74 -7.01 30.43
CA HIS A 394 -4.41 -8.21 30.88
C HIS A 394 -5.46 -8.68 29.85
N VAL A 395 -5.55 -9.99 29.67
CA VAL A 395 -6.65 -10.64 28.94
C VAL A 395 -7.06 -11.87 29.72
N ARG A 396 -8.33 -11.93 30.11
CA ARG A 396 -8.94 -13.11 30.72
C ARG A 396 -10.15 -13.53 29.89
N VAL A 397 -10.16 -14.81 29.52
CA VAL A 397 -11.26 -15.47 28.81
C VAL A 397 -11.93 -16.44 29.78
N LYS A 398 -13.16 -16.12 30.16
CA LYS A 398 -13.99 -16.97 31.01
C LYS A 398 -15.07 -17.62 30.15
N VAL A 399 -15.14 -18.94 30.18
CA VAL A 399 -16.16 -19.74 29.52
C VAL A 399 -17.11 -20.27 30.58
N VAL A 400 -18.41 -20.15 30.32
CA VAL A 400 -19.47 -20.73 31.16
C VAL A 400 -20.32 -21.61 30.27
N ASP A 401 -20.37 -22.91 30.54
CA ASP A 401 -21.31 -23.80 29.88
C ASP A 401 -22.72 -23.53 30.41
N GLN A 402 -23.64 -23.13 29.53
CA GLN A 402 -25.00 -22.74 29.93
C GLN A 402 -25.85 -23.91 30.43
N VAL A 403 -25.45 -25.15 30.11
CA VAL A 403 -26.16 -26.36 30.53
C VAL A 403 -25.71 -26.82 31.91
N SER A 404 -24.41 -27.03 32.12
CA SER A 404 -23.87 -27.50 33.40
C SER A 404 -23.67 -26.37 34.42
N GLY A 405 -23.54 -25.13 33.97
CA GLY A 405 -23.12 -23.99 34.79
C GLY A 405 -21.62 -24.00 35.14
N GLU A 406 -20.85 -24.95 34.62
CA GLU A 406 -19.41 -25.06 34.90
C GLU A 406 -18.65 -23.85 34.32
N VAL A 407 -17.67 -23.36 35.07
CA VAL A 407 -16.83 -22.24 34.69
C VAL A 407 -15.42 -22.72 34.40
N THR A 408 -14.94 -22.46 33.20
CA THR A 408 -13.58 -22.78 32.78
C THR A 408 -12.86 -21.54 32.27
N TYR A 409 -11.55 -21.45 32.51
CA TYR A 409 -10.72 -20.38 31.98
C TYR A 409 -9.85 -20.92 30.85
N ILE A 410 -9.92 -20.25 29.70
CA ILE A 410 -9.17 -20.66 28.51
C ILE A 410 -8.03 -19.68 28.26
N ARG A 411 -6.89 -20.20 27.82
CA ARG A 411 -5.76 -19.37 27.43
C ARG A 411 -6.17 -18.47 26.25
N PRO A 412 -5.95 -17.15 26.31
CA PRO A 412 -6.34 -16.21 25.23
C PRO A 412 -5.74 -16.49 23.85
N SER A 413 -4.73 -17.36 23.78
CA SER A 413 -4.00 -17.71 22.55
C SER A 413 -4.19 -19.18 22.14
N ALA A 414 -5.18 -19.89 22.69
CA ALA A 414 -5.32 -21.34 22.51
C ALA A 414 -5.41 -21.79 21.03
N TRP A 415 -6.05 -20.98 20.17
CA TRP A 415 -6.22 -21.24 18.74
C TRP A 415 -5.58 -20.18 17.84
N LEU A 416 -4.54 -19.52 18.34
CA LEU A 416 -3.74 -18.57 17.59
C LEU A 416 -2.35 -19.15 17.41
N ARG A 417 -1.87 -19.25 16.17
CA ARG A 417 -0.54 -19.80 15.86
C ARG A 417 0.52 -18.73 15.77
N GLU A 418 0.13 -17.48 15.52
CA GLU A 418 1.07 -16.38 15.29
C GLU A 418 0.95 -15.24 16.27
N GLN A 419 2.10 -14.63 16.56
CA GLN A 419 2.17 -13.43 17.39
C GLN A 419 1.34 -12.28 16.79
N ARG A 420 1.30 -12.10 15.47
CA ARG A 420 0.49 -11.05 14.82
C ARG A 420 -1.02 -11.25 15.02
N GLN A 421 -1.48 -12.49 15.21
CA GLN A 421 -2.87 -12.79 15.54
C GLN A 421 -3.28 -12.29 16.93
N SER A 422 -2.33 -12.00 17.83
CA SER A 422 -2.60 -11.42 19.16
C SER A 422 -3.30 -10.05 19.15
N ARG A 423 -3.37 -9.38 17.98
CA ARG A 423 -4.09 -8.11 17.80
C ARG A 423 -5.61 -8.24 17.87
N TRP A 424 -6.16 -9.45 17.89
CA TRP A 424 -7.60 -9.69 17.93
C TRP A 424 -8.30 -8.93 19.07
N ASN A 425 -7.66 -8.85 20.24
CA ASN A 425 -8.20 -8.20 21.43
C ASN A 425 -8.26 -6.66 21.34
N SER A 426 -7.80 -6.09 20.22
CA SER A 426 -7.76 -4.66 19.95
C SER A 426 -8.94 -4.18 19.10
N HIS A 427 -9.62 -5.11 18.43
CA HIS A 427 -10.57 -4.81 17.37
C HIS A 427 -11.89 -5.56 17.63
N PRO A 428 -13.03 -4.86 17.77
CA PRO A 428 -14.31 -5.49 18.11
C PRO A 428 -14.75 -6.61 17.15
N ASP A 429 -14.48 -6.45 15.86
CA ASP A 429 -14.81 -7.45 14.85
C ASP A 429 -13.97 -8.73 15.01
N MET A 430 -12.67 -8.58 15.25
CA MET A 430 -11.79 -9.72 15.51
C MET A 430 -12.12 -10.40 16.83
N ILE A 431 -12.52 -9.65 17.87
CA ILE A 431 -13.06 -10.23 19.11
C ILE A 431 -14.25 -11.11 18.78
N LYS A 432 -15.24 -10.59 18.02
CA LYS A 432 -16.42 -11.35 17.66
C LYS A 432 -16.09 -12.62 16.87
N GLN A 433 -15.22 -12.50 15.86
CA GLN A 433 -14.75 -13.63 15.06
C GLN A 433 -14.04 -14.68 15.92
N TYR A 434 -13.16 -14.26 16.83
CA TYR A 434 -12.43 -15.19 17.69
C TYR A 434 -13.33 -15.91 18.67
N MET A 435 -14.27 -15.20 19.30
CA MET A 435 -15.19 -15.80 20.27
C MET A 435 -16.14 -16.80 19.60
N THR A 436 -16.59 -16.50 18.39
CA THR A 436 -17.41 -17.45 17.61
C THR A 436 -16.61 -18.69 17.24
N CYS A 437 -15.39 -18.53 16.70
CA CYS A 437 -14.50 -19.65 16.38
C CYS A 437 -14.18 -20.48 17.63
N MET A 438 -13.87 -19.83 18.75
CA MET A 438 -13.60 -20.49 20.04
C MET A 438 -14.79 -21.30 20.53
N ALA A 439 -16.01 -20.75 20.47
CA ALA A 439 -17.22 -21.46 20.84
C ALA A 439 -17.42 -22.73 20.00
N ASP A 440 -17.21 -22.65 18.68
CA ASP A 440 -17.31 -23.80 17.78
C ASP A 440 -16.23 -24.86 18.08
N LYS A 441 -15.00 -24.44 18.37
CA LYS A 441 -13.91 -25.34 18.75
C LYS A 441 -14.16 -26.04 20.08
N LEU A 442 -14.67 -25.33 21.08
CA LEU A 442 -15.00 -25.90 22.39
C LEU A 442 -16.10 -26.96 22.26
N LYS A 443 -17.15 -26.69 21.47
CA LYS A 443 -18.21 -27.68 21.19
C LYS A 443 -17.70 -28.92 20.46
N ALA A 444 -16.71 -28.76 19.59
CA ALA A 444 -16.11 -29.86 18.85
C ALA A 444 -15.20 -30.76 19.72
N HIS A 445 -14.71 -30.25 20.86
CA HIS A 445 -13.87 -30.99 21.80
C HIS A 445 -14.75 -31.72 22.83
N THR A 446 -15.12 -32.96 22.52
CA THR A 446 -15.97 -33.79 23.38
C THR A 446 -15.34 -34.12 24.74
N ASP A 447 -14.02 -34.01 24.86
CA ASP A 447 -13.27 -34.19 26.09
C ASP A 447 -13.51 -33.08 27.14
N LEU A 448 -13.96 -31.90 26.71
CA LEU A 448 -14.20 -30.76 27.60
C LEU A 448 -15.62 -30.73 28.19
N ASN A 449 -16.54 -31.58 27.71
CA ASN A 449 -17.95 -31.60 28.13
C ASN A 449 -18.70 -30.25 28.05
N ILE A 450 -18.27 -29.34 27.17
CA ILE A 450 -18.91 -28.03 26.97
C ILE A 450 -19.87 -28.11 25.78
N THR A 451 -21.16 -27.83 26.01
CA THR A 451 -22.20 -27.94 24.97
C THR A 451 -22.70 -26.59 24.50
N GLU A 452 -22.92 -25.65 25.42
CA GLU A 452 -23.38 -24.30 25.13
C GLU A 452 -22.48 -23.26 25.81
N PRO A 453 -21.30 -22.96 25.22
CA PRO A 453 -20.36 -22.00 25.78
C PRO A 453 -20.88 -20.57 25.63
N ALA A 454 -21.04 -19.87 26.76
CA ALA A 454 -21.07 -18.40 26.83
C ALA A 454 -19.67 -17.90 27.20
N ILE A 455 -19.14 -16.92 26.47
CA ILE A 455 -17.76 -16.46 26.62
C ILE A 455 -17.71 -14.99 27.04
N TYR A 456 -17.08 -14.76 28.18
CA TYR A 456 -16.92 -13.45 28.81
C TYR A 456 -15.46 -13.02 28.77
N LEU A 457 -15.22 -11.75 28.43
CA LEU A 457 -13.88 -11.20 28.23
C LEU A 457 -13.58 -10.05 29.19
N ASP A 458 -12.41 -10.10 29.82
CA ASP A 458 -11.87 -8.96 30.58
C ASP A 458 -10.52 -8.58 29.97
N VAL A 459 -10.53 -7.50 29.18
CA VAL A 459 -9.39 -7.03 28.39
C VAL A 459 -8.99 -5.63 28.87
N TRP A 460 -7.76 -5.49 29.36
CA TRP A 460 -7.19 -4.21 29.79
C TRP A 460 -6.05 -3.80 28.88
N ARG A 461 -6.11 -2.56 28.41
CA ARG A 461 -5.11 -2.01 27.50
C ARG A 461 -4.73 -0.60 27.88
N SER A 462 -3.51 -0.22 27.51
CA SER A 462 -2.98 1.14 27.63
C SER A 462 -2.55 1.62 26.25
N MET A 463 -2.87 2.88 25.93
CA MET A 463 -2.43 3.58 24.72
C MET A 463 -1.41 4.64 25.12
N ASN A 464 -0.28 4.71 24.42
CA ASN A 464 0.77 5.72 24.62
C ASN A 464 1.19 5.87 26.10
N LYS A 465 1.33 4.73 26.80
CA LYS A 465 1.70 4.63 28.22
C LYS A 465 0.73 5.29 29.21
N ARG A 466 -0.48 5.67 28.78
CA ARG A 466 -1.54 6.16 29.69
C ARG A 466 -2.02 5.06 30.63
N PHE A 467 -2.78 5.45 31.65
CA PHE A 467 -3.44 4.50 32.54
C PHE A 467 -4.30 3.51 31.74
N GLN A 468 -4.23 2.24 32.12
CA GLN A 468 -4.96 1.18 31.43
C GLN A 468 -6.47 1.38 31.59
N GLN A 469 -7.23 1.09 30.54
CA GLN A 469 -8.69 1.03 30.63
C GLN A 469 -9.19 -0.28 30.05
N ARG A 470 -10.39 -0.65 30.48
CA ARG A 470 -11.05 -1.87 30.03
C ARG A 470 -11.60 -1.66 28.61
N MET A 471 -11.41 -2.64 27.73
CA MET A 471 -11.83 -2.55 26.32
C MET A 471 -13.23 -3.12 26.07
N VAL A 472 -13.74 -3.96 26.95
CA VAL A 472 -14.96 -4.75 26.73
C VAL A 472 -15.71 -4.90 28.05
N ASP A 473 -17.05 -4.92 28.04
CA ASP A 473 -17.83 -5.23 29.25
C ASP A 473 -17.68 -6.73 29.61
N PRO A 474 -17.16 -7.06 30.81
CA PRO A 474 -16.89 -8.45 31.18
C PRO A 474 -18.15 -9.24 31.55
N ASN A 475 -19.32 -8.60 31.58
CA ASN A 475 -20.59 -9.24 31.90
C ASN A 475 -21.42 -9.59 30.67
N VAL A 476 -20.94 -9.26 29.46
CA VAL A 476 -21.63 -9.55 28.22
C VAL A 476 -21.06 -10.82 27.60
N ASP A 477 -21.93 -11.74 27.19
CA ASP A 477 -21.55 -12.89 26.38
C ASP A 477 -21.21 -12.45 24.96
N MET A 478 -19.93 -12.58 24.60
CA MET A 478 -19.42 -12.15 23.31
C MET A 478 -19.85 -13.05 22.15
N VAL A 479 -20.27 -14.30 22.43
CA VAL A 479 -20.73 -15.25 21.40
C VAL A 479 -22.10 -14.83 20.87
N THR A 480 -22.99 -14.33 21.72
CA THR A 480 -24.32 -13.87 21.32
C THR A 480 -24.41 -12.36 21.09
N ALA A 481 -23.47 -11.57 21.61
CA ALA A 481 -23.47 -10.12 21.43
C ALA A 481 -23.59 -9.70 19.95
N PRO A 482 -24.51 -8.80 19.58
CA PRO A 482 -24.60 -8.30 18.21
C PRO A 482 -23.34 -7.49 17.88
N TRP A 483 -22.93 -7.52 16.61
CA TRP A 483 -21.83 -6.68 16.12
C TRP A 483 -22.18 -6.14 14.73
N SER A 484 -21.83 -4.88 14.45
CA SER A 484 -22.01 -4.28 13.13
C SER A 484 -20.93 -3.24 12.83
N PRO A 485 -20.37 -3.22 11.61
CA PRO A 485 -19.40 -2.19 11.22
C PRO A 485 -20.05 -0.81 11.00
N PHE A 486 -21.38 -0.74 10.87
CA PHE A 486 -22.11 0.49 10.52
C PHE A 486 -22.88 1.11 11.69
N ASN A 487 -23.15 0.33 12.75
CA ASN A 487 -23.98 0.79 13.86
C ASN A 487 -23.21 0.78 15.18
N GLU A 488 -23.05 1.97 15.76
CA GLU A 488 -22.36 2.20 17.03
C GLU A 488 -23.11 1.60 18.22
N GLN A 489 -24.44 1.52 18.15
CA GLN A 489 -25.29 1.03 19.24
C GLN A 489 -25.12 -0.47 19.51
N TYR A 490 -24.81 -1.27 18.50
CA TYR A 490 -24.54 -2.70 18.68
C TYR A 490 -23.15 -2.98 19.24
N ASN A 491 -22.25 -1.99 19.25
CA ASN A 491 -20.87 -2.14 19.72
C ASN A 491 -20.67 -1.57 21.13
N SER A 492 -21.73 -1.10 21.80
CA SER A 492 -21.66 -0.56 23.16
C SER A 492 -21.37 -1.61 24.24
N SER A 493 -21.65 -2.89 23.97
CA SER A 493 -21.20 -4.04 24.77
C SER A 493 -19.67 -4.21 24.78
N ALA A 494 -18.97 -3.58 23.83
CA ALA A 494 -17.53 -3.45 23.76
C ALA A 494 -17.02 -2.05 24.17
N ARG A 495 -17.80 -1.28 24.95
CA ARG A 495 -17.32 -0.04 25.60
C ARG A 495 -17.30 -0.21 27.11
N ALA A 496 -16.13 -0.11 27.71
CA ALA A 496 -16.07 0.57 29.00
C ALA A 496 -16.18 2.06 28.72
N LEU A 497 -17.17 2.72 29.33
CA LEU A 497 -17.28 4.18 29.53
C LEU A 497 -16.33 5.04 28.65
N SER A 498 -16.85 5.49 27.51
CA SER A 498 -16.37 6.77 26.96
C SER A 498 -16.59 7.84 28.04
N TRP A 499 -15.68 8.81 28.11
CA TRP A 499 -15.58 9.95 29.05
C TRP A 499 -14.65 9.74 30.25
N TYR A 500 -13.37 10.06 30.05
CA TYR A 500 -12.56 10.95 30.90
C TYR A 500 -11.28 11.32 30.14
N ILE A 501 -11.39 12.28 29.22
CA ILE A 501 -10.26 13.12 28.77
C ILE A 501 -10.78 14.56 28.85
N SER A 502 -10.52 15.18 29.99
CA SER A 502 -10.27 16.62 30.12
C SER A 502 -8.77 16.82 30.05
#